data_AF-A0A0D7WXB2-F1
#
_entry.id   AF-A0A0D7WXB2-F1
#
_cell.length_a   1.000
_cell.length_b   1.000
_cell.length_c   1.000
_cell.angle_alpha   90.00
_cell.angle_beta   90.00
_cell.angle_gamma   90.00
#
_symmetry.space_group_name_H-M   'P 1'
#
loop_
_entity.id
_entity.type
_entity.pdbx_description
1 polymer ?
#
loop_
_entity_poly.entity_id
_entity_poly.type
_entity_poly.pdbx_seq_one_letter_code
_entity_poly.pdbx_strand_id
1 'polypeptide(L)' 'MWTGVAGGSVDATAAAWLPLTHADYWAKDKAQVDDIGTSMTGVMSGLVVPSYVPIDSIEDLKTQ' A
#
# COMPACT_ATOMS: atom_id res chain seq x y z
N MET A 1 -8.90 -4.17 9.42
CA MET A 1 -9.48 -3.94 8.08
C MET A 1 -9.51 -5.25 7.31
N TRP A 2 -8.38 -5.80 6.86
CA TRP A 2 -8.32 -7.07 6.09
C TRP A 2 -9.04 -8.24 6.76
N THR A 3 -8.73 -8.50 8.04
CA THR A 3 -9.42 -9.54 8.83
C THR A 3 -10.92 -9.29 9.01
N GLY A 4 -11.34 -8.03 8.96
CA GLY A 4 -12.75 -7.66 9.06
C GLY A 4 -13.53 -8.06 7.82
N VAL A 5 -12.96 -7.80 6.64
CA VAL A 5 -13.52 -8.18 5.33
C VAL A 5 -13.47 -9.70 5.16
N ALA A 6 -12.31 -10.32 5.39
CA ALA A 6 -12.13 -11.77 5.31
C ALA A 6 -13.03 -12.54 6.31
N GLY A 7 -13.24 -11.98 7.50
CA GLY A 7 -14.09 -12.56 8.54
C GLY A 7 -15.57 -12.17 8.48
N GLY A 8 -15.99 -11.37 7.49
CA GLY A 8 -17.38 -10.96 7.31
C GLY A 8 -17.95 -9.99 8.35
N SER A 9 -17.09 -9.35 9.16
CA SER A 9 -17.52 -8.29 10.10
C SER A 9 -17.51 -6.89 9.48
N VAL A 10 -16.94 -6.76 8.28
CA VAL A 10 -16.93 -5.57 7.43
C VAL A 10 -17.29 -6.00 6.02
N ASP A 11 -18.22 -5.30 5.37
CA ASP A 11 -18.71 -5.71 4.05
C ASP A 11 -17.69 -5.46 2.92
N ALA A 12 -17.01 -4.30 2.93
CA ALA A 12 -16.07 -3.92 1.88
C ALA A 12 -15.06 -2.87 2.35
N THR A 13 -13.99 -2.69 1.57
CA THR A 13 -13.00 -1.63 1.76
C THR A 13 -12.47 -1.12 0.42
N ALA A 14 -12.26 0.19 0.30
CA ALA A 14 -11.56 0.80 -0.83
C ALA A 14 -10.07 1.09 -0.50
N ALA A 15 -9.59 0.68 0.67
CA ALA A 15 -8.27 1.01 1.19
C ALA A 15 -7.24 -0.13 1.01
N ALA A 16 -7.40 -0.96 -0.02
CA ALA A 16 -6.47 -2.02 -0.36
C ALA A 16 -5.36 -1.48 -1.30
N TRP A 17 -4.16 -1.22 -0.74
CA TRP A 17 -2.99 -0.79 -1.50
C TRP A 17 -2.16 -1.99 -1.98
N LEU A 18 -2.37 -2.40 -3.22
CA LEU A 18 -1.77 -3.59 -3.84
C LEU A 18 -0.86 -3.22 -5.03
N PRO A 19 0.11 -4.08 -5.40
CA PRO A 19 0.43 -5.36 -4.77
C PRO A 19 1.44 -5.26 -3.63
N LEU A 20 2.10 -4.11 -3.45
CA LEU A 20 3.28 -3.99 -2.57
C LEU A 20 2.93 -3.61 -1.13
N THR A 21 2.25 -2.48 -0.91
CA THR A 21 2.07 -1.90 0.43
C THR A 21 1.37 -2.85 1.41
N HIS A 22 0.36 -3.59 0.94
CA HIS A 22 -0.37 -4.59 1.73
C HIS A 22 -0.06 -6.04 1.31
N ALA A 23 1.12 -6.33 0.76
CA ALA A 23 1.48 -7.65 0.24
C ALA A 23 1.28 -8.78 1.26
N ASP A 24 1.68 -8.58 2.51
CA ASP A 24 1.59 -9.59 3.56
C ASP A 24 0.13 -9.90 3.93
N TYR A 25 -0.71 -8.87 4.02
CA TYR A 25 -2.14 -9.06 4.28
C TYR A 25 -2.83 -9.75 3.11
N TRP A 26 -2.48 -9.37 1.89
CA TRP A 26 -2.98 -10.04 0.68
C TRP A 26 -2.58 -11.52 0.66
N ALA A 27 -1.31 -11.84 0.93
CA ALA A 27 -0.84 -13.22 0.98
C ALA A 27 -1.62 -14.08 1.97
N LYS A 28 -2.00 -13.50 3.12
CA LYS A 28 -2.77 -14.16 4.17
C LYS A 28 -4.26 -14.32 3.83
N ASP A 29 -4.91 -13.26 3.36
CA ASP A 29 -6.37 -13.16 3.35
C ASP A 29 -6.99 -13.26 1.93
N LYS A 30 -6.19 -13.24 0.84
CA LYS A 30 -6.70 -13.22 -0.56
C LYS A 30 -7.66 -14.34 -0.93
N ALA A 31 -7.60 -15.49 -0.25
CA ALA A 31 -8.49 -16.63 -0.52
C ALA A 31 -9.89 -16.46 0.09
N GLN A 32 -10.07 -15.46 0.95
CA GLN A 32 -11.28 -15.21 1.74
C GLN A 32 -11.95 -13.88 1.37
N VAL A 33 -11.46 -13.19 0.36
CA VAL A 33 -11.98 -11.89 -0.10
C VAL A 33 -12.03 -11.86 -1.61
N ASP A 34 -12.95 -11.07 -2.16
CA ASP A 34 -13.04 -10.80 -3.59
C ASP A 34 -12.32 -9.49 -3.95
N ASP A 35 -11.44 -9.53 -4.96
CA ASP A 35 -10.92 -8.31 -5.59
C ASP A 35 -11.90 -7.83 -6.65
N ILE A 36 -12.64 -6.77 -6.32
CA ILE A 36 -13.68 -6.19 -7.18
C ILE A 36 -13.13 -5.17 -8.19
N GLY A 37 -11.82 -4.91 -8.19
CA GLY A 37 -11.15 -4.07 -9.18
C GLY A 37 -10.35 -2.90 -8.60
N THR A 38 -9.66 -2.20 -9.51
CA THR A 38 -8.76 -1.10 -9.17
C THR A 38 -9.46 0.26 -9.24
N SER A 39 -9.45 1.02 -8.15
CA SER A 39 -10.03 2.38 -8.08
C SER A 39 -9.08 3.49 -8.52
N MET A 40 -7.76 3.31 -8.39
CA MET A 40 -6.73 4.30 -8.75
C MET A 40 -5.45 3.61 -9.25
N THR A 41 -4.81 4.18 -10.28
CA THR A 41 -3.56 3.69 -10.88
C THR A 41 -2.46 4.75 -10.83
N GLY A 42 -1.20 4.37 -11.01
CA GLY A 42 -0.07 5.32 -11.02
C GLY A 42 0.32 5.83 -9.63
N VAL A 43 -0.10 5.12 -8.59
CA VAL A 43 0.18 5.47 -7.21
C VAL A 43 1.61 5.11 -6.82
N MET A 44 2.19 5.87 -5.90
CA MET A 44 3.58 5.68 -5.45
C MET A 44 3.66 5.71 -3.92
N SER A 45 4.64 4.98 -3.38
CA SER A 45 5.03 5.02 -1.98
C SER A 45 6.56 5.09 -1.91
N GLY A 46 7.09 5.89 -0.99
CA GLY A 46 8.52 6.09 -0.86
C GLY A 46 8.85 7.11 0.22
N LEU A 47 10.15 7.33 0.39
CA LEU A 47 10.64 8.44 1.21
C LEU A 47 10.36 9.75 0.49
N VAL A 48 9.91 10.75 1.24
CA VAL A 48 9.62 12.09 0.71
C VAL A 48 10.43 13.11 1.49
N VAL A 49 10.91 14.13 0.78
CA VAL A 49 11.62 15.27 1.36
C VAL A 49 10.94 16.57 0.93
N PRO A 50 11.04 17.65 1.73
CA PRO A 50 10.62 18.96 1.28
C PRO A 50 11.39 19.41 0.04
N SER A 51 10.75 20.15 -0.85
CA SER A 51 11.33 20.57 -2.14
C SER A 51 12.55 21.50 -2.02
N TYR A 52 12.82 22.04 -0.83
CA TYR A 52 13.98 22.90 -0.57
C TYR A 52 15.22 22.11 -0.09
N VAL A 53 15.10 20.80 0.11
CA VAL A 53 16.23 19.94 0.49
C VAL A 53 16.98 19.50 -0.77
N PRO A 54 18.31 19.66 -0.87
CA PRO A 54 19.09 19.37 -2.08
C PRO A 54 19.44 17.88 -2.22
N ILE A 55 18.51 16.98 -1.85
CA ILE A 55 18.68 15.53 -1.93
C ILE A 55 17.71 15.02 -2.99
N ASP A 56 18.24 14.30 -3.97
CA ASP A 56 17.50 13.83 -5.14
C ASP A 56 17.39 12.30 -5.20
N SER A 57 18.13 11.58 -4.37
CA SER A 57 18.12 10.12 -4.32
C SER A 57 18.19 9.56 -2.90
N ILE A 58 17.76 8.30 -2.75
CA ILE A 58 17.94 7.55 -1.50
C ILE A 58 19.43 7.36 -1.20
N GLU A 59 20.28 7.29 -2.22
CA GLU A 59 21.73 7.10 -2.08
C GLU A 59 22.41 8.32 -1.43
N ASP A 60 21.90 9.53 -1.69
CA ASP A 60 22.44 10.77 -1.11
C ASP A 60 22.33 10.77 0.43
N LEU A 61 21.36 10.03 0.99
CA LEU A 61 21.17 9.88 2.43
C LEU A 61 22.34 9.16 3.11
N LYS A 62 23.14 8.37 2.38
CA LYS A 62 24.32 7.68 2.94
C LYS A 62 25.47 8.63 3.26
N THR A 63 25.46 9.82 2.66
CA THR A 63 26.52 10.83 2.80
C THR A 63 26.15 11.97 3.76
N GLN A 64 25.01 11.86 4.43
CA GLN A 64 24.56 12.77 5.49
C GLN A 64 25.05 12.32 6.87
#